data_AF-A0A3P0MC95-F1
#
_entry.id   AF-A0A3P0MC95-F1
#
_cell.length_a   1.000
_cell.length_b   1.000
_cell.length_c   1.000
_cell.angle_alpha   90.00
_cell.angle_beta   90.00
_cell.angle_gamma   90.00
#
_symmetry.space_group_name_H-M   'P 1'
#
loop_
_entity.id
_entity.type
_entity.pdbx_description
1 polymer ?
#
loop_
_entity_poly.entity_id
_entity_poly.type
_entity_poly.pdbx_seq_one_letter_code
_entity_poly.pdbx_strand_id
1 'polypeptide(L)'
;MADAYIGYVHLDAEIRDLFRQQLGQPVTLYDVEHVWWYAKKPAVVSVAAATITGVTKQEPESKLVVDGIASPLQLPDSYVPPIISIIPLLANNDPSLEALAKAAGTSISRAFEKSVHAAFTILGYDTQLQGQGQGRIQDGLAISADHSYAILWDAKARQNGYKMGTDDRTIREYITTQSRELKRRRHLRNLYYVLVSSSFQDDFDDLIRSLKMETDISEVCLVEADAFVTMIDAKLRDPNLLTLGPDGMQRLFCKSGLLTSEDVREELG
;
A
#
# COMPACT_ATOMS: atom_id res chain seq x y z
N MET A 1 1.71 29.59 -37.16
CA MET A 1 1.44 28.21 -36.68
C MET A 1 1.76 27.16 -37.74
N ALA A 2 1.46 27.38 -39.02
CA ALA A 2 1.79 26.44 -40.10
C ALA A 2 3.30 26.21 -40.30
N ASP A 3 4.12 27.27 -40.22
CA ASP A 3 5.57 27.16 -40.47
C ASP A 3 6.31 26.32 -39.42
N ALA A 4 5.84 26.36 -38.16
CA ALA A 4 6.40 25.54 -37.08
C ALA A 4 6.09 24.04 -37.26
N TYR A 5 4.95 23.72 -37.86
CA TYR A 5 4.56 22.34 -38.15
C TYR A 5 5.38 21.75 -39.30
N ILE A 6 5.68 22.55 -40.33
CA ILE A 6 6.56 22.13 -41.43
C ILE A 6 7.98 21.84 -40.92
N GLY A 7 8.51 22.71 -40.04
CA GLY A 7 9.81 22.49 -39.40
C GLY A 7 9.87 21.21 -38.56
N TYR A 8 8.81 20.91 -37.81
CA TYR A 8 8.71 19.66 -37.04
C TYR A 8 8.69 18.43 -37.94
N VAL A 9 7.91 18.43 -39.02
CA VAL A 9 7.81 17.28 -39.94
C VAL A 9 9.15 17.01 -40.64
N HIS A 10 9.89 18.06 -41.01
CA HIS A 10 11.22 17.92 -41.60
C HIS A 10 12.23 17.31 -40.62
N LEU A 11 12.27 17.84 -39.39
CA LEU A 11 13.17 17.34 -38.35
C LEU A 11 12.89 15.87 -38.00
N ASP A 12 11.60 15.51 -37.89
CA ASP A 12 11.18 14.14 -37.63
C ASP A 12 11.57 13.18 -38.77
N ALA A 13 11.39 13.59 -40.03
CA ALA A 13 11.85 12.80 -41.17
C ALA A 13 13.36 12.55 -41.15
N GLU A 14 14.16 13.59 -40.86
CA GLU A 14 15.62 13.46 -40.75
C GLU A 14 16.05 12.49 -39.64
N ILE A 15 15.40 12.56 -38.48
CA ILE A 15 15.71 11.68 -37.35
C ILE A 15 15.34 10.23 -37.67
N ARG A 16 14.18 9.98 -38.29
CA ARG A 16 13.77 8.62 -38.69
C ARG A 16 14.73 7.99 -39.69
N ASP A 17 15.20 8.77 -40.68
CA ASP A 17 16.15 8.28 -41.68
C ASP A 17 17.50 7.93 -41.03
N LEU A 18 17.97 8.75 -40.09
CA LEU A 18 19.21 8.48 -39.34
C LEU A 18 19.11 7.19 -38.52
N PHE A 19 18.00 6.97 -37.80
CA PHE A 19 17.81 5.73 -37.05
C PHE A 19 17.63 4.51 -37.96
N ARG A 20 16.92 4.65 -39.08
CA ARG A 20 16.75 3.58 -40.07
C ARG A 20 18.07 3.12 -40.67
N GLN A 21 18.98 4.06 -40.96
CA GLN A 21 20.32 3.74 -41.48
C GLN A 21 21.17 2.93 -40.49
N GLN A 22 21.02 3.18 -39.19
CA GLN A 22 21.80 2.50 -38.15
C GLN A 22 21.20 1.17 -37.69
N LEU A 23 19.87 1.06 -37.61
CA LEU A 23 19.17 -0.11 -37.08
C LEU A 23 18.77 -1.13 -38.15
N GLY A 24 18.75 -0.75 -39.43
CA GLY A 24 18.35 -1.64 -40.53
C GLY A 24 16.90 -2.11 -40.49
N GLN A 25 16.07 -1.52 -39.64
CA GLN A 25 14.65 -1.84 -39.43
C GLN A 25 13.77 -0.59 -39.65
N PRO A 26 12.48 -0.76 -39.98
CA PRO A 26 11.56 0.37 -40.07
C PRO A 26 11.33 0.97 -38.68
N VAL A 27 11.67 2.25 -38.50
CA VAL A 27 11.53 2.98 -37.24
C VAL A 27 10.27 3.84 -37.32
N THR A 28 9.37 3.68 -36.35
CA THR A 28 8.12 4.45 -36.27
C THR A 28 8.31 5.71 -35.43
N LEU A 29 7.37 6.66 -35.53
CA LEU A 29 7.38 7.90 -34.72
C LEU A 29 7.43 7.58 -33.22
N TYR A 30 6.70 6.55 -32.81
CA TYR A 30 6.67 6.07 -31.43
C TYR A 30 8.06 5.67 -30.94
N ASP A 31 8.83 4.96 -31.78
CA ASP A 31 10.17 4.52 -31.42
C ASP A 31 11.11 5.70 -31.19
N VAL A 32 11.04 6.73 -32.05
CA VAL A 32 11.86 7.95 -31.94
C VAL A 32 11.57 8.72 -30.66
N GLU A 33 10.29 8.90 -30.31
CA GLU A 33 9.89 9.61 -29.09
C GLU A 33 10.31 8.87 -27.81
N HIS A 34 10.42 7.53 -27.86
CA HIS A 34 10.65 6.70 -26.69
C HIS A 34 12.12 6.25 -26.51
N VAL A 35 13.03 6.58 -27.44
CA VAL A 35 14.49 6.32 -27.32
C VAL A 35 15.05 6.91 -26.02
N TRP A 36 14.55 8.08 -25.62
CA TRP A 36 15.04 8.82 -24.46
C TRP A 36 14.69 8.16 -23.12
N TRP A 37 13.69 7.27 -23.11
CA TRP A 37 13.34 6.48 -21.93
C TRP A 37 14.30 5.33 -21.67
N TYR A 38 14.88 4.75 -22.73
CA TYR A 38 15.81 3.62 -22.63
C TYR A 38 17.27 4.06 -22.48
N ALA A 39 17.65 5.24 -22.99
CA ALA A 39 19.01 5.78 -22.85
C ALA A 39 19.44 6.04 -21.39
N LYS A 40 18.50 6.08 -20.43
CA LYS A 40 18.77 6.30 -19.00
C LYS A 40 18.76 5.03 -18.13
N LYS A 41 18.57 3.83 -18.70
CA LYS A 41 18.55 2.59 -17.92
C LYS A 41 19.84 1.78 -18.19
N PRO A 42 20.60 1.37 -17.15
CA PRO A 42 21.72 0.46 -17.35
C PRO A 42 21.21 -0.90 -17.84
N ALA A 43 21.86 -1.46 -18.86
CA ALA A 43 21.46 -2.69 -19.53
C ALA A 43 21.52 -3.90 -18.59
N VAL A 44 20.39 -4.57 -18.38
CA VAL A 44 20.30 -5.85 -17.67
C VAL A 44 20.37 -6.96 -18.71
N VAL A 45 21.45 -7.75 -18.67
CA VAL A 45 21.67 -8.92 -19.53
C VAL A 45 20.88 -10.10 -18.95
N SER A 46 19.91 -10.63 -19.69
CA SER A 46 19.16 -11.84 -19.34
C SER A 46 19.89 -13.10 -19.84
N VAL A 47 20.20 -14.04 -18.95
CA VAL A 47 20.77 -15.36 -19.30
C VAL A 47 19.66 -16.41 -19.31
N ALA A 48 19.64 -17.23 -20.36
CA ALA A 48 18.58 -18.18 -20.71
C ALA A 48 18.54 -19.44 -19.82
N ALA A 49 17.33 -19.99 -19.67
CA ALA A 49 16.96 -21.16 -18.87
C ALA A 49 17.39 -22.49 -19.49
N ALA A 50 17.73 -23.47 -18.64
CA ALA A 50 17.97 -24.86 -19.01
C ALA A 50 16.93 -25.79 -18.34
N THR A 51 16.35 -26.66 -19.17
CA THR A 51 15.29 -27.65 -18.92
C THR A 51 15.79 -28.86 -18.11
N ILE A 52 15.00 -29.36 -17.14
CA ILE A 52 15.06 -30.76 -16.69
C ILE A 52 13.66 -31.31 -16.39
N THR A 53 13.37 -32.45 -17.03
CA THR A 53 12.23 -33.38 -16.91
C THR A 53 12.35 -34.32 -15.71
N GLY A 54 11.23 -34.70 -15.08
CA GLY A 54 11.14 -35.92 -14.26
C GLY A 54 10.05 -35.94 -13.18
N VAL A 55 9.03 -36.77 -13.37
CA VAL A 55 7.83 -36.98 -12.53
C VAL A 55 8.09 -38.03 -11.43
N THR A 56 7.52 -37.92 -10.22
CA THR A 56 6.83 -39.03 -9.50
C THR A 56 5.88 -38.47 -8.42
N LYS A 57 4.77 -39.20 -8.22
CA LYS A 57 3.48 -38.90 -7.59
C LYS A 57 3.41 -39.35 -6.11
N GLN A 58 2.74 -38.60 -5.22
CA GLN A 58 1.95 -39.11 -4.08
C GLN A 58 1.22 -37.98 -3.30
N GLU A 59 -0.12 -38.09 -3.23
CA GLU A 59 -1.01 -37.47 -2.22
C GLU A 59 -0.99 -38.32 -0.94
N PRO A 60 -1.35 -37.82 0.28
CA PRO A 60 -2.61 -37.10 0.53
C PRO A 60 -2.66 -36.00 1.63
N GLU A 61 -3.75 -35.24 1.56
CA GLU A 61 -4.56 -34.60 2.62
C GLU A 61 -4.07 -33.39 3.46
N SER A 62 -4.89 -32.33 3.32
CA SER A 62 -5.20 -31.25 4.26
C SER A 62 -4.08 -30.28 4.63
N LYS A 63 -4.08 -29.09 4.00
CA LYS A 63 -3.58 -27.83 4.56
C LYS A 63 -3.99 -26.64 3.69
N LEU A 64 -4.54 -25.64 4.39
CA LEU A 64 -4.67 -24.22 4.08
C LEU A 64 -4.01 -23.79 2.76
N VAL A 65 -4.84 -23.30 1.84
CA VAL A 65 -4.42 -22.82 0.52
C VAL A 65 -3.51 -21.60 0.71
N VAL A 66 -2.21 -21.84 0.63
CA VAL A 66 -1.20 -20.82 0.34
C VAL A 66 -1.13 -20.73 -1.17
N ASP A 67 -1.90 -19.82 -1.77
CA ASP A 67 -1.81 -19.54 -3.20
C ASP A 67 -0.57 -18.68 -3.48
N GLY A 68 0.41 -19.30 -4.13
CA GLY A 68 1.74 -18.78 -4.39
C GLY A 68 2.74 -19.71 -3.71
N ILE A 69 3.28 -20.74 -4.37
CA ILE A 69 4.00 -20.69 -5.64
C ILE A 69 3.90 -22.09 -6.29
N ALA A 70 3.68 -22.11 -7.62
CA ALA A 70 3.71 -23.24 -8.56
C ALA A 70 2.38 -23.99 -8.83
N SER A 71 1.62 -23.47 -9.82
CA SER A 71 0.77 -24.23 -10.77
C SER A 71 0.55 -23.36 -12.04
N PRO A 72 0.21 -23.97 -13.20
CA PRO A 72 0.76 -23.64 -14.52
C PRO A 72 0.28 -22.28 -15.02
N LEU A 73 1.18 -21.39 -15.48
CA LEU A 73 0.94 -20.21 -16.34
C LEU A 73 -0.50 -19.67 -16.32
N GLN A 74 -1.06 -19.50 -15.12
CA GLN A 74 -2.30 -18.80 -14.92
C GLN A 74 -1.88 -17.36 -14.79
N LEU A 75 -2.53 -16.50 -15.57
CA LEU A 75 -2.40 -15.08 -15.36
C LEU A 75 -2.79 -14.83 -13.89
N PRO A 76 -1.97 -14.09 -13.12
CA PRO A 76 -2.33 -13.79 -11.75
C PRO A 76 -3.66 -13.02 -11.76
N ASP A 77 -4.69 -13.62 -11.18
CA ASP A 77 -6.03 -13.02 -11.08
C ASP A 77 -6.10 -11.95 -9.98
N SER A 78 -5.09 -11.90 -9.10
CA SER A 78 -5.01 -10.92 -8.02
C SER A 78 -4.47 -9.58 -8.53
N TYR A 79 -5.24 -8.51 -8.28
CA TYR A 79 -4.82 -7.14 -8.56
C TYR A 79 -3.84 -6.61 -7.50
N VAL A 80 -3.70 -7.33 -6.38
CA VAL A 80 -2.90 -6.89 -5.23
C VAL A 80 -1.40 -7.06 -5.52
N PRO A 81 -0.59 -5.99 -5.44
CA PRO A 81 0.84 -6.08 -5.62
C PRO A 81 1.51 -6.95 -4.55
N PRO A 82 2.65 -7.63 -4.85
CA PRO A 82 3.32 -8.51 -3.89
C PRO A 82 3.77 -7.82 -2.58
N ILE A 83 4.06 -6.52 -2.63
CA ILE A 83 4.41 -5.73 -1.44
C ILE A 83 3.22 -5.57 -0.48
N ILE A 84 2.00 -5.69 -0.99
CA ILE A 84 0.76 -5.58 -0.22
C ILE A 84 0.27 -6.95 0.21
N SER A 85 0.40 -7.98 -0.64
CA SER A 85 -0.06 -9.34 -0.31
C SER A 85 0.64 -9.95 0.90
N ILE A 86 1.84 -9.46 1.25
CA ILE A 86 2.60 -9.91 2.42
C ILE A 86 2.18 -9.21 3.73
N ILE A 87 1.33 -8.19 3.70
CA ILE A 87 0.91 -7.41 4.88
C ILE A 87 0.35 -8.30 6.00
N PRO A 88 -0.52 -9.29 5.75
CA PRO A 88 -1.04 -10.18 6.81
C PRO A 88 0.07 -11.01 7.48
N LEU A 89 1.02 -11.51 6.69
CA LEU A 89 2.16 -12.29 7.20
C LEU A 89 3.10 -11.41 8.06
N LEU A 90 3.34 -10.18 7.61
CA LEU A 90 4.12 -9.19 8.37
C LEU A 90 3.40 -8.79 9.67
N ALA A 91 2.09 -8.58 9.61
CA ALA A 91 1.27 -8.24 10.78
C ALA A 91 1.28 -9.36 11.82
N ASN A 92 1.23 -10.62 11.37
CA ASN A 92 1.31 -11.77 12.25
C ASN A 92 2.72 -12.02 12.80
N ASN A 93 3.73 -11.25 12.40
CA ASN A 93 5.12 -11.46 12.79
C ASN A 93 5.58 -12.91 12.55
N ASP A 94 5.35 -13.41 11.33
CA ASP A 94 5.67 -14.78 10.95
C ASP A 94 7.19 -15.09 11.06
N PRO A 95 7.59 -16.16 11.78
CA PRO A 95 9.01 -16.54 11.93
C PRO A 95 9.75 -16.79 10.60
N SER A 96 9.05 -17.22 9.55
CA SER A 96 9.64 -17.46 8.23
C SER A 96 10.18 -16.18 7.58
N LEU A 97 9.55 -15.03 7.88
CA LEU A 97 9.95 -13.72 7.37
C LEU A 97 11.07 -13.08 8.19
N GLU A 98 11.34 -13.54 9.41
CA GLU A 98 12.41 -12.97 10.26
C GLU A 98 13.78 -13.12 9.61
N ALA A 99 14.06 -14.29 9.03
CA ALA A 99 15.33 -14.56 8.36
C ALA A 99 15.52 -13.67 7.12
N LEU A 100 14.44 -13.47 6.34
CA LEU A 100 14.45 -12.62 5.15
C LEU A 100 14.59 -11.14 5.52
N ALA A 101 13.89 -10.68 6.56
CA ALA A 101 13.98 -9.32 7.05
C ALA A 101 15.40 -9.00 7.54
N LYS A 102 16.02 -9.90 8.32
CA LYS A 102 17.41 -9.77 8.76
C LYS A 102 18.39 -9.73 7.58
N ALA A 103 18.20 -10.58 6.58
CA ALA A 103 19.02 -10.59 5.36
C ALA A 103 18.89 -9.27 4.57
N ALA A 104 17.71 -8.66 4.56
CA ALA A 104 17.47 -7.34 3.96
C ALA A 104 17.89 -6.15 4.84
N GLY A 105 18.47 -6.40 6.02
CA GLY A 105 18.90 -5.35 6.96
C GLY A 105 17.75 -4.58 7.60
N THR A 106 16.57 -5.22 7.77
CA THR A 106 15.38 -4.59 8.35
C THR A 106 14.72 -5.47 9.41
N SER A 107 13.79 -4.92 10.18
CA SER A 107 12.95 -5.67 11.13
C SER A 107 11.57 -5.91 10.51
N ILE A 108 10.85 -6.93 10.98
CA ILE A 108 9.48 -7.21 10.53
C ILE A 108 8.58 -6.00 10.77
N SER A 109 8.66 -5.38 11.95
CA SER A 109 7.86 -4.18 12.27
C SER A 109 8.12 -3.04 11.28
N ARG A 110 9.39 -2.78 10.92
CA ARG A 110 9.72 -1.74 9.95
C ARG A 110 9.29 -2.10 8.53
N ALA A 111 9.37 -3.37 8.15
CA ALA A 111 8.85 -3.85 6.88
C ALA A 111 7.32 -3.72 6.82
N PHE A 112 6.64 -3.97 7.94
CA PHE A 112 5.21 -3.82 8.09
C PHE A 112 4.78 -2.35 7.95
N GLU A 113 5.39 -1.44 8.71
CA GLU A 113 5.16 0.01 8.60
C GLU A 113 5.34 0.52 7.16
N LYS A 114 6.42 0.09 6.48
CA LYS A 114 6.66 0.45 5.08
C LYS A 114 5.60 -0.08 4.13
N SER A 115 5.11 -1.29 4.37
CA SER A 115 4.08 -1.92 3.53
C SER A 115 2.73 -1.24 3.73
N VAL A 116 2.39 -0.89 4.99
CA VAL A 116 1.19 -0.10 5.32
C VAL A 116 1.26 1.30 4.70
N HIS A 117 2.42 1.94 4.76
CA HIS A 117 2.64 3.22 4.08
C HIS A 117 2.41 3.10 2.56
N ALA A 118 3.02 2.09 1.91
CA ALA A 118 2.86 1.85 0.49
C ALA A 118 1.39 1.58 0.10
N ALA A 119 0.65 0.84 0.94
CA ALA A 119 -0.77 0.62 0.77
C ALA A 119 -1.57 1.93 0.75
N PHE A 120 -1.37 2.82 1.72
CA PHE A 120 -2.04 4.11 1.72
C PHE A 120 -1.67 4.96 0.50
N THR A 121 -0.41 4.90 0.03
CA THR A 121 -0.01 5.56 -1.21
C THR A 121 -0.77 5.00 -2.42
N ILE A 122 -0.92 3.67 -2.51
CA ILE A 122 -1.65 2.99 -3.59
C ILE A 122 -3.15 3.34 -3.57
N LEU A 123 -3.74 3.47 -2.38
CA LEU A 123 -5.13 3.92 -2.23
C LEU A 123 -5.35 5.35 -2.74
N GLY A 124 -4.27 6.14 -2.87
CA GLY A 124 -4.29 7.50 -3.44
C GLY A 124 -4.13 8.61 -2.40
N TYR A 125 -3.72 8.29 -1.17
CA TYR A 125 -3.46 9.30 -0.14
C TYR A 125 -2.09 9.97 -0.30
N ASP A 126 -1.97 11.22 0.14
CA ASP A 126 -0.68 11.87 0.39
C ASP A 126 -0.10 11.35 1.71
N THR A 127 0.89 10.45 1.62
CA THR A 127 1.40 9.71 2.78
C THR A 127 2.76 10.21 3.26
N GLN A 128 2.95 10.21 4.57
CA GLN A 128 4.21 10.52 5.23
C GLN A 128 4.55 9.43 6.23
N LEU A 129 5.68 8.76 6.04
CA LEU A 129 6.23 7.82 7.01
C LEU A 129 7.01 8.59 8.08
N GLN A 130 6.62 8.43 9.35
CA GLN A 130 7.20 9.14 10.51
C GLN A 130 7.92 8.18 11.49
N GLY A 131 7.93 6.88 11.18
CA GLY A 131 8.46 5.78 12.00
C GLY A 131 9.91 5.87 12.50
N GLN A 132 10.07 5.35 13.72
CA GLN A 132 11.19 5.26 14.67
C GLN A 132 12.43 6.17 14.50
N GLY A 133 12.67 7.01 15.52
CA GLY A 133 13.87 7.85 15.71
C GLY A 133 13.57 9.30 16.11
N GLN A 134 12.30 9.71 16.00
CA GLN A 134 11.85 11.09 16.25
C GLN A 134 10.96 11.25 17.49
N GLY A 135 11.04 10.32 18.46
CA GLY A 135 10.31 10.40 19.74
C GLY A 135 8.98 9.64 19.75
N ARG A 136 8.02 10.11 20.56
CA ARG A 136 6.64 9.58 20.66
C ARG A 136 5.79 10.13 19.51
N ILE A 137 6.04 9.63 18.32
CA ILE A 137 5.32 9.98 17.08
C ILE A 137 4.71 8.69 16.53
N GLN A 138 3.55 8.80 15.88
CA GLN A 138 2.90 7.71 15.16
C GLN A 138 3.76 7.21 13.98
N ASP A 139 3.43 6.02 13.47
CA ASP A 139 4.21 5.41 12.38
C ASP A 139 4.03 6.15 11.06
N GLY A 140 2.84 6.70 10.80
CA GLY A 140 2.66 7.59 9.67
C GLY A 140 1.34 8.37 9.64
N LEU A 141 1.23 9.16 8.58
CA LEU A 141 0.12 10.05 8.30
C LEU A 141 -0.31 9.86 6.84
N ALA A 142 -1.61 9.78 6.59
CA ALA A 142 -2.19 9.75 5.25
C ALA A 142 -3.21 10.89 5.13
N ILE A 143 -3.07 11.74 4.11
CA ILE A 143 -3.90 12.95 3.94
C ILE A 143 -4.71 12.83 2.66
N SER A 144 -6.00 13.14 2.75
CA SER A 144 -6.85 13.40 1.60
C SER A 144 -7.13 14.89 1.54
N ALA A 145 -6.38 15.62 0.71
CA ALA A 145 -6.52 17.06 0.58
C ALA A 145 -7.88 17.44 -0.01
N ASP A 146 -8.32 16.73 -1.05
CA ASP A 146 -9.57 16.99 -1.77
C ASP A 146 -10.80 16.82 -0.88
N HIS A 147 -10.76 15.86 0.05
CA HIS A 147 -11.85 15.59 0.99
C HIS A 147 -11.62 16.16 2.39
N SER A 148 -10.54 16.93 2.58
CA SER A 148 -10.24 17.67 3.81
C SER A 148 -10.21 16.80 5.08
N TYR A 149 -9.63 15.61 5.01
CA TYR A 149 -9.40 14.76 6.18
C TYR A 149 -8.00 14.14 6.19
N ALA A 150 -7.59 13.68 7.36
CA ALA A 150 -6.36 12.92 7.53
C ALA A 150 -6.60 11.67 8.38
N ILE A 151 -5.74 10.69 8.15
CA ILE A 151 -5.66 9.43 8.88
C ILE A 151 -4.28 9.39 9.55
N LEU A 152 -4.27 9.41 10.87
CA LEU A 152 -3.11 9.04 11.66
C LEU A 152 -3.11 7.53 11.79
N TRP A 153 -2.01 6.87 11.45
CA TRP A 153 -1.96 5.41 11.52
C TRP A 153 -0.75 4.88 12.28
N ASP A 154 -0.97 3.75 12.92
CA ASP A 154 0.02 2.98 13.66
C ASP A 154 -0.08 1.51 13.22
N ALA A 155 1.05 0.85 13.04
CA ALA A 155 1.15 -0.51 12.53
C ALA A 155 1.80 -1.43 13.58
N LYS A 156 1.01 -2.29 14.21
CA LYS A 156 1.47 -3.18 15.28
C LYS A 156 1.53 -4.63 14.81
N ALA A 157 2.74 -5.14 14.58
CA ALA A 157 2.98 -6.56 14.31
C ALA A 157 2.96 -7.40 15.60
N ARG A 158 2.03 -8.37 15.69
CA ARG A 158 1.82 -9.26 16.84
C ARG A 158 1.32 -10.64 16.38
N GLN A 159 1.89 -11.71 16.92
CA GLN A 159 1.46 -13.10 16.62
C GLN A 159 0.11 -13.46 17.26
N ASN A 160 -0.11 -13.05 18.51
CA ASN A 160 -1.30 -13.42 19.28
C ASN A 160 -2.26 -12.24 19.39
N GLY A 161 -2.47 -11.53 18.28
CA GLY A 161 -3.30 -10.33 18.22
C GLY A 161 -2.78 -9.17 19.07
N TYR A 162 -3.37 -8.00 18.83
CA TYR A 162 -3.12 -6.81 19.60
C TYR A 162 -4.02 -6.80 20.84
N LYS A 163 -3.38 -6.59 22.00
CA LYS A 163 -4.03 -6.29 23.27
C LYS A 163 -3.62 -4.92 23.72
N MET A 164 -4.60 -4.13 24.13
CA MET A 164 -4.31 -2.79 24.61
C MET A 164 -3.81 -2.85 26.05
N GLY A 165 -2.60 -2.35 26.27
CA GLY A 165 -2.02 -2.19 27.61
C GLY A 165 -1.63 -0.74 27.88
N THR A 166 -0.39 -0.53 28.31
CA THR A 166 0.20 0.78 28.68
C THR A 166 0.33 1.77 27.50
N ASP A 167 0.11 1.32 26.27
CA ASP A 167 0.32 2.12 25.06
C ASP A 167 -0.67 3.29 24.93
N ASP A 168 -1.82 3.24 25.60
CA ASP A 168 -2.93 4.19 25.47
C ASP A 168 -2.51 5.63 25.79
N ARG A 169 -1.73 5.80 26.87
CA ARG A 169 -1.16 7.10 27.21
C ARG A 169 -0.30 7.67 26.08
N THR A 170 0.54 6.82 25.47
CA THR A 170 1.43 7.24 24.38
C THR A 170 0.63 7.62 23.15
N ILE A 171 -0.42 6.86 22.85
CA ILE A 171 -1.36 7.12 21.75
C ILE A 171 -2.02 8.49 21.92
N ARG A 172 -2.59 8.77 23.10
CA ARG A 172 -3.17 10.08 23.41
C ARG A 172 -2.19 11.23 23.25
N GLU A 173 -0.95 11.07 23.72
CA GLU A 173 0.07 12.12 23.67
C GLU A 173 0.44 12.52 22.22
N TYR A 174 0.65 11.56 21.32
CA TYR A 174 0.97 11.92 19.93
C TYR A 174 -0.25 12.41 19.16
N ILE A 175 -1.44 11.85 19.39
CA ILE A 175 -2.66 12.32 18.74
C ILE A 175 -2.91 13.78 19.07
N THR A 176 -2.84 14.15 20.34
CA THR A 176 -3.09 15.53 20.79
C THR A 176 -2.06 16.51 20.21
N THR A 177 -0.80 16.08 20.11
CA THR A 177 0.28 16.88 19.51
C THR A 177 0.05 17.10 18.01
N GLN A 178 -0.23 16.03 17.26
CA GLN A 178 -0.44 16.06 15.81
C GLN A 178 -1.72 16.78 15.43
N SER A 179 -2.81 16.55 16.16
CA SER A 179 -4.09 17.21 15.90
C SER A 179 -3.95 18.73 15.93
N ARG A 180 -3.19 19.26 16.89
CA ARG A 180 -2.91 20.70 17.01
C ARG A 180 -2.09 21.22 15.84
N GLU A 181 -1.09 20.47 15.37
CA GLU A 181 -0.27 20.85 14.23
C GLU A 181 -1.06 20.84 12.92
N LEU A 182 -1.82 19.76 12.69
CA LEU A 182 -2.61 19.54 11.49
C LEU A 182 -3.76 20.55 11.37
N LYS A 183 -4.51 20.80 12.46
CA LYS A 183 -5.59 21.81 12.47
C LYS A 183 -5.05 23.22 12.18
N ARG A 184 -3.85 23.56 12.71
CA ARG A 184 -3.24 24.88 12.51
C ARG A 184 -2.71 25.08 11.10
N ARG A 185 -2.15 24.05 10.47
CA ARG A 185 -1.42 24.17 9.19
C ARG A 185 -2.23 23.83 7.95
N ARG A 186 -3.22 22.92 8.04
CA ARG A 186 -3.87 22.34 6.85
C ARG A 186 -5.40 22.46 6.80
N HIS A 187 -6.04 23.11 7.78
CA HIS A 187 -7.50 23.32 7.83
C HIS A 187 -8.34 22.05 7.58
N LEU A 188 -7.84 20.89 8.02
CA LEU A 188 -8.54 19.62 7.89
C LEU A 188 -9.78 19.60 8.79
N ARG A 189 -10.90 19.09 8.26
CA ARG A 189 -12.18 18.98 8.99
C ARG A 189 -12.19 17.78 9.93
N ASN A 190 -11.81 16.62 9.39
CA ASN A 190 -11.89 15.36 10.11
C ASN A 190 -10.51 14.75 10.28
N LEU A 191 -10.30 14.14 11.44
CA LEU A 191 -9.07 13.41 11.74
C LEU A 191 -9.47 12.02 12.23
N TYR A 192 -8.99 10.99 11.54
CA TYR A 192 -9.24 9.61 11.89
C TYR A 192 -7.97 9.00 12.45
N TYR A 193 -8.11 8.05 13.38
CA TYR A 193 -7.01 7.25 13.86
C TYR A 193 -7.23 5.80 13.49
N VAL A 194 -6.24 5.21 12.82
CA VAL A 194 -6.29 3.84 12.30
C VAL A 194 -5.17 3.03 12.93
N LEU A 195 -5.52 1.95 13.62
CA LEU A 195 -4.55 0.99 14.13
C LEU A 195 -4.62 -0.26 13.26
N VAL A 196 -3.51 -0.63 12.61
CA VAL A 196 -3.43 -1.83 11.76
C VAL A 196 -2.70 -2.94 12.51
N SER A 197 -3.34 -4.10 12.65
CA SER A 197 -2.72 -5.29 13.25
C SER A 197 -3.26 -6.58 12.61
N SER A 198 -2.70 -7.73 12.99
CA SER A 198 -3.12 -9.04 12.48
C SER A 198 -4.52 -9.42 12.97
N SER A 199 -4.79 -9.22 14.26
CA SER A 199 -6.08 -9.46 14.91
C SER A 199 -6.18 -8.67 16.20
N PHE A 200 -7.38 -8.57 16.77
CA PHE A 200 -7.68 -7.84 18.00
C PHE A 200 -8.37 -8.77 19.01
N GLN A 201 -7.94 -8.78 20.28
CA GLN A 201 -8.39 -9.78 21.27
C GLN A 201 -9.23 -9.25 22.42
N ASP A 202 -9.37 -7.93 22.55
CA ASP A 202 -10.08 -7.28 23.65
C ASP A 202 -11.31 -6.50 23.14
N ASP A 203 -12.16 -6.04 24.06
CA ASP A 203 -13.17 -5.03 23.78
C ASP A 203 -12.52 -3.64 23.84
N PHE A 204 -12.62 -2.88 22.76
CA PHE A 204 -11.99 -1.58 22.60
C PHE A 204 -12.98 -0.41 22.70
N ASP A 205 -14.26 -0.66 23.00
CA ASP A 205 -15.29 0.38 22.98
C ASP A 205 -14.99 1.51 23.98
N ASP A 206 -14.61 1.16 25.21
CA ASP A 206 -14.24 2.14 26.25
C ASP A 206 -12.98 2.94 25.87
N LEU A 207 -12.00 2.28 25.23
CA LEU A 207 -10.79 2.93 24.75
C LEU A 207 -11.11 3.92 23.64
N ILE A 208 -11.86 3.49 22.63
CA ILE A 208 -12.27 4.31 21.50
C ILE A 208 -13.03 5.53 22.03
N ARG A 209 -13.96 5.32 22.97
CA ARG A 209 -14.71 6.40 23.60
C ARG A 209 -13.79 7.37 24.36
N SER A 210 -12.83 6.86 25.14
CA SER A 210 -11.88 7.69 25.87
C SER A 210 -10.97 8.50 24.94
N LEU A 211 -10.45 7.88 23.87
CA LEU A 211 -9.65 8.57 22.83
C LEU A 211 -10.46 9.69 22.17
N LYS A 212 -11.73 9.44 21.80
CA LYS A 212 -12.61 10.46 21.21
C LYS A 212 -12.96 11.59 22.17
N MET A 213 -13.09 11.30 23.47
CA MET A 213 -13.42 12.31 24.47
C MET A 213 -12.24 13.20 24.85
N GLU A 214 -11.04 12.63 24.88
CA GLU A 214 -9.85 13.32 25.37
C GLU A 214 -8.98 13.93 24.27
N THR A 215 -9.24 13.55 23.02
CA THR A 215 -8.48 14.01 21.86
C THR A 215 -9.39 14.66 20.80
N ASP A 216 -8.76 15.14 19.74
CA ASP A 216 -9.40 15.84 18.63
C ASP A 216 -9.78 14.91 17.46
N ILE A 217 -9.68 13.59 17.66
CA ILE A 217 -10.03 12.58 16.64
C ILE A 217 -11.55 12.48 16.51
N SER A 218 -12.00 12.39 15.26
CA SER A 218 -13.39 12.11 14.91
C SER A 218 -13.74 10.64 15.20
N GLU A 219 -12.99 9.69 14.61
CA GLU A 219 -13.28 8.27 14.72
C GLU A 219 -12.00 7.44 14.86
N VAL A 220 -12.09 6.32 15.60
CA VAL A 220 -10.99 5.38 15.81
C VAL A 220 -11.36 4.04 15.18
N CYS A 221 -10.57 3.62 14.19
CA CYS A 221 -10.79 2.40 13.43
C CYS A 221 -9.65 1.41 13.68
N LEU A 222 -10.00 0.19 14.09
CA LEU A 222 -9.08 -0.91 14.30
C LEU A 222 -9.19 -1.81 13.08
N VAL A 223 -8.16 -1.84 12.25
CA VAL A 223 -8.22 -2.50 10.93
C VAL A 223 -7.38 -3.77 10.97
N GLU A 224 -8.00 -4.90 10.65
CA GLU A 224 -7.26 -6.14 10.45
C GLU A 224 -6.44 -6.07 9.16
N ALA A 225 -5.26 -6.68 9.19
CA ALA A 225 -4.35 -6.70 8.06
C ALA A 225 -5.03 -7.27 6.79
N ASP A 226 -5.87 -8.29 6.94
CA ASP A 226 -6.65 -8.88 5.85
C ASP A 226 -7.72 -7.93 5.30
N ALA A 227 -8.39 -7.17 6.18
CA ALA A 227 -9.34 -6.13 5.80
C ALA A 227 -8.63 -5.04 4.97
N PHE A 228 -7.44 -4.65 5.38
CA PHE A 228 -6.64 -3.64 4.69
C PHE A 228 -6.19 -4.08 3.30
N VAL A 229 -5.80 -5.36 3.13
CA VAL A 229 -5.53 -5.92 1.80
C VAL A 229 -6.79 -5.94 0.94
N THR A 230 -7.93 -6.31 1.52
CA THR A 230 -9.22 -6.35 0.81
C THR A 230 -9.65 -4.96 0.31
N MET A 231 -9.41 -3.91 1.10
CA MET A 231 -9.65 -2.52 0.67
C MET A 231 -8.85 -2.15 -0.58
N ILE A 232 -7.58 -2.57 -0.63
CA ILE A 232 -6.68 -2.27 -1.74
C ILE A 232 -7.07 -3.07 -2.97
N ASP A 233 -7.42 -4.34 -2.81
CA ASP A 233 -7.93 -5.17 -3.91
C ASP A 233 -9.19 -4.53 -4.54
N ALA A 234 -10.16 -4.12 -3.72
CA ALA A 234 -11.35 -3.42 -4.19
C ALA A 234 -11.01 -2.12 -4.93
N LYS A 235 -10.08 -1.31 -4.40
CA LYS A 235 -9.62 -0.08 -5.05
C LYS A 235 -8.93 -0.33 -6.39
N LEU A 236 -8.13 -1.39 -6.49
CA LEU A 236 -7.39 -1.69 -7.72
C LEU A 236 -8.27 -2.34 -8.78
N ARG A 237 -9.32 -3.06 -8.36
CA ARG A 237 -10.32 -3.64 -9.24
C ARG A 237 -11.19 -2.57 -9.91
N ASP A 238 -11.68 -1.60 -9.13
CA ASP A 238 -12.57 -0.54 -9.60
C ASP A 238 -12.07 0.87 -9.23
N PRO A 239 -10.92 1.33 -9.77
CA PRO A 239 -10.21 2.52 -9.31
C PRO A 239 -10.98 3.83 -9.50
N ASN A 240 -11.85 3.91 -10.50
CA ASN A 240 -12.63 5.11 -10.80
C ASN A 240 -13.92 5.20 -9.98
N LEU A 241 -14.43 4.08 -9.49
CA LEU A 241 -15.68 4.02 -8.74
C LEU A 241 -15.42 4.26 -7.25
N LEU A 242 -14.36 3.66 -6.71
CA LEU A 242 -14.01 3.77 -5.31
C LEU A 242 -13.20 5.04 -5.04
N THR A 243 -13.87 6.15 -4.74
CA THR A 243 -13.19 7.42 -4.40
C THR A 243 -12.67 7.44 -2.95
N LEU A 244 -11.85 8.43 -2.61
CA LEU A 244 -11.43 8.68 -1.23
C LEU A 244 -12.48 9.45 -0.41
N GLY A 245 -13.61 9.81 -1.02
CA GLY A 245 -14.65 10.63 -0.42
C GLY A 245 -15.61 9.85 0.48
N PRO A 246 -16.69 10.51 0.94
CA PRO A 246 -17.66 9.94 1.89
C PRO A 246 -18.37 8.69 1.35
N ASP A 247 -18.58 8.61 0.04
CA ASP A 247 -19.26 7.47 -0.60
C ASP A 247 -18.32 6.30 -0.93
N GLY A 248 -17.02 6.45 -0.67
CA GLY A 248 -15.99 5.43 -0.93
C GLY A 248 -15.20 5.08 0.33
N MET A 249 -13.87 5.26 0.28
CA MET A 249 -12.97 4.83 1.36
C MET A 249 -13.24 5.52 2.70
N GLN A 250 -13.68 6.79 2.70
CA GLN A 250 -13.93 7.51 3.95
C GLN A 250 -15.06 6.88 4.77
N ARG A 251 -16.01 6.19 4.13
CA ARG A 251 -17.12 5.50 4.80
C ARG A 251 -16.65 4.38 5.73
N LEU A 252 -15.54 3.73 5.39
CA LEU A 252 -14.94 2.67 6.21
C LEU A 252 -14.29 3.26 7.47
N PHE A 253 -13.70 4.45 7.35
CA PHE A 253 -13.01 5.13 8.45
C PHE A 253 -13.93 6.03 9.29
N CYS A 254 -15.16 6.32 8.82
CA CYS A 254 -16.12 7.15 9.56
C CYS A 254 -16.95 6.36 10.59
N LYS A 255 -16.74 5.04 10.68
CA LYS A 255 -17.28 4.18 11.73
C LYS A 255 -16.16 3.80 12.68
N SER A 256 -16.37 4.08 13.96
CA SER A 256 -15.48 3.57 15.01
C SER A 256 -15.68 2.08 15.23
N GLY A 257 -14.60 1.36 15.55
CA GLY A 257 -14.65 -0.05 15.89
C GLY A 257 -13.67 -0.91 15.11
N LEU A 258 -13.89 -2.22 15.17
CA LEU A 258 -13.15 -3.23 14.41
C LEU A 258 -13.65 -3.25 12.96
N LEU A 259 -12.71 -3.26 12.02
CA LEU A 259 -12.96 -3.41 10.60
C LEU A 259 -12.30 -4.69 10.11
N THR A 260 -13.14 -5.67 9.76
CA THR A 260 -12.75 -6.98 9.25
C THR A 260 -12.85 -7.03 7.73
N SER A 261 -12.31 -8.10 7.11
CA SER A 261 -12.43 -8.28 5.66
C SER A 261 -13.87 -8.47 5.18
N GLU A 262 -14.76 -8.97 6.04
CA GLU A 262 -16.18 -9.13 5.75
C GLU A 262 -16.87 -7.77 5.66
N ASP A 263 -16.63 -6.91 6.66
CA ASP A 263 -17.16 -5.54 6.68
C ASP A 263 -16.76 -4.76 5.43
N VAL A 264 -15.49 -4.88 5.00
CA VAL A 264 -15.01 -4.20 3.78
C VAL A 264 -15.74 -4.69 2.53
N ARG A 265 -16.02 -6.00 2.42
CA ARG A 265 -16.75 -6.55 1.27
C ARG A 265 -18.22 -6.15 1.28
N GLU A 266 -18.85 -6.13 2.45
CA GLU A 266 -20.24 -5.67 2.59
C GLU A 266 -20.37 -4.19 2.28
N GLU A 267 -19.37 -3.39 2.64
CA GLU A 267 -19.42 -1.96 2.43
C GLU A 267 -18.99 -1.56 1.00
N LEU A 268 -18.03 -2.25 0.39
CA LEU A 268 -17.50 -1.89 -0.94
C LEU A 268 -18.02 -2.74 -2.11
N GLY A 269 -18.69 -3.86 -1.84
CA GLY A 269 -19.28 -4.75 -2.85
C GLY A 269 -20.70 -4.33 -3.26
#